data_AF-A0A8C7YI08-F1
#
_entry.id   AF-A0A8C7YI08-F1
#
_cell.length_a   1.000
_cell.length_b   1.000
_cell.length_c   1.000
_cell.angle_alpha   90.00
_cell.angle_beta   90.00
_cell.angle_gamma   90.00
#
_symmetry.space_group_name_H-M   'P 1'
#
loop_
_entity.id
_entity.type
_entity.pdbx_description
1 polymer ?
#
loop_
_entity_poly.entity_id
_entity_poly.type
_entity_poly.pdbx_seq_one_letter_code
_entity_poly.pdbx_strand_id
1 'polypeptide(L)'
;MWTFLQLAGVLITFQCVWTASIDRLVFCVLGAAGSHIVGGRDAAPHSRPYMASLQVRGQHICGGALVREDFVLTAAHCDLPV
;
A
#
# COMPACT_ATOMS: atom_id res chain seq x y z
N MET A 1 20.65 27.86 -7.73
CA MET A 1 21.19 28.71 -6.65
C MET A 1 20.19 28.57 -5.51
N TRP A 2 20.29 27.62 -4.59
CA TRP A 2 21.29 27.52 -3.52
C TRP A 2 21.56 26.06 -3.15
N THR A 3 22.78 25.63 -3.43
CA THR A 3 23.41 24.34 -3.11
C THR A 3 24.10 24.45 -1.74
N PHE A 4 23.36 24.26 -0.64
CA PHE A 4 23.92 24.25 0.72
C PHE A 4 23.22 23.26 1.67
N LEU A 5 22.76 22.11 1.17
CA LEU A 5 22.25 21.00 2.00
C LEU A 5 22.98 19.67 1.70
N GLN A 6 24.32 19.70 1.66
CA GLN A 6 25.17 18.53 1.33
C GLN A 6 26.04 18.03 2.50
N LEU A 7 25.71 18.36 3.76
CA LEU A 7 26.43 17.83 4.94
C LEU A 7 25.62 16.89 5.84
N ALA A 8 24.44 16.44 5.40
CA ALA A 8 23.72 15.32 6.03
C ALA A 8 24.11 13.93 5.44
N GLY A 9 25.03 13.90 4.48
CA GLY A 9 25.39 12.69 3.71
C GLY A 9 26.42 11.76 4.36
N VAL A 10 27.08 12.15 5.45
CA VAL A 10 28.15 11.33 6.08
C VAL A 10 27.61 10.44 7.22
N LEU A 11 26.44 10.75 7.77
CA LEU A 11 25.79 9.89 8.79
C LEU A 11 24.86 8.83 8.17
N ILE A 12 24.28 9.08 6.99
CA ILE A 12 23.38 8.13 6.31
C ILE A 12 24.14 6.93 5.75
N THR A 13 25.43 7.10 5.41
CA THR A 13 26.27 6.01 4.87
C THR A 13 26.69 4.98 5.94
N PHE A 14 26.68 5.35 7.23
CA PHE A 14 27.02 4.42 8.32
C PHE A 14 25.88 3.47 8.72
N GLN A 15 24.61 3.84 8.48
CA GLN A 15 23.47 2.95 8.76
C GLN A 15 23.20 1.93 7.64
N CYS A 16 23.82 2.07 6.47
CA CYS A 16 23.58 1.18 5.33
C CYS A 16 24.52 -0.05 5.28
N VAL A 17 25.62 -0.07 6.07
CA VAL A 17 26.64 -1.15 6.00
C VAL A 17 26.49 -2.21 7.12
N TRP A 18 25.62 -2.03 8.12
CA TRP A 18 25.56 -2.94 9.29
C TRP A 18 24.37 -3.90 9.40
N THR A 19 23.51 -4.04 8.39
CA THR A 19 22.61 -5.21 8.29
C THR A 19 22.76 -5.97 6.97
N ALA A 20 24.01 -6.10 6.52
CA ALA A 20 24.42 -7.23 5.71
C ALA A 20 24.54 -8.48 6.61
N SER A 21 23.39 -9.06 6.98
CA SER A 21 23.33 -10.47 7.36
C SER A 21 22.53 -11.19 6.28
N ILE A 22 23.19 -12.19 5.72
CA ILE A 22 22.85 -13.02 4.57
C ILE A 22 21.46 -13.64 4.76
N ASP A 23 20.41 -13.05 4.19
CA ASP A 23 19.10 -13.72 3.94
C ASP A 23 18.15 -12.93 3.01
N ARG A 24 18.64 -11.94 2.25
CA ARG A 24 17.80 -11.02 1.45
C ARG A 24 17.78 -11.29 -0.06
N LEU A 25 18.20 -12.47 -0.52
CA LEU A 25 18.20 -12.84 -1.95
C LEU A 25 16.86 -13.43 -2.43
N VAL A 26 15.91 -13.71 -1.53
CA VAL A 26 14.63 -14.39 -1.85
C VAL A 26 13.44 -13.43 -1.98
N PHE A 27 13.60 -12.13 -1.74
CA PHE A 27 12.45 -11.20 -1.77
C PHE A 27 12.04 -10.73 -3.18
N CYS A 28 12.89 -10.92 -4.20
CA CYS A 28 12.67 -10.27 -5.50
C CYS A 28 12.04 -11.17 -6.58
N VAL A 29 12.05 -12.51 -6.43
CA VAL A 29 11.79 -13.42 -7.57
C VAL A 29 10.35 -13.97 -7.61
N LEU A 30 9.59 -13.91 -6.51
CA LEU A 30 8.16 -14.20 -6.52
C LEU A 30 7.40 -12.89 -6.41
N GLY A 31 6.91 -12.40 -7.55
CA GLY A 31 6.14 -11.17 -7.64
C GLY A 31 5.08 -11.08 -6.56
N ALA A 32 4.96 -9.90 -5.95
CA ALA A 32 3.86 -9.56 -5.05
C ALA A 32 2.55 -9.47 -5.85
N ALA A 33 2.03 -10.60 -6.31
CA ALA A 33 0.65 -10.78 -6.72
C ALA A 33 -0.23 -10.98 -5.47
N GLY A 34 -0.03 -10.14 -4.45
CA GLY A 34 -0.75 -10.24 -3.20
C GLY A 34 -1.98 -9.36 -3.26
N SER A 35 -3.14 -9.89 -3.66
CA SER A 35 -4.46 -9.30 -3.38
C SER A 35 -4.82 -9.36 -1.88
N HIS A 36 -3.82 -9.48 -1.01
CA HIS A 36 -3.95 -9.82 0.40
C HIS A 36 -3.36 -8.72 1.26
N ILE A 37 -4.01 -8.44 2.39
CA ILE A 37 -3.55 -7.46 3.37
C ILE A 37 -2.35 -8.03 4.14
N VAL A 38 -1.24 -7.29 4.20
CA VAL A 38 -0.02 -7.75 4.88
C VAL A 38 -0.29 -7.98 6.37
N GLY A 39 0.00 -9.17 6.88
CA GLY A 39 -0.29 -9.57 8.27
C GLY A 39 -1.79 -9.79 8.57
N GLY A 40 -2.63 -9.78 7.53
CA GLY A 40 -4.06 -10.02 7.64
C GLY A 40 -4.45 -11.50 7.72
N ARG A 41 -5.74 -11.74 7.83
CA ARG A 41 -6.40 -13.04 7.67
C ARG A 41 -7.67 -12.86 6.87
N ASP A 42 -8.16 -13.91 6.25
CA ASP A 42 -9.42 -13.89 5.53
C ASP A 42 -10.57 -13.41 6.44
N ALA A 43 -11.35 -12.47 5.94
CA ALA A 43 -12.57 -12.05 6.59
C ALA A 43 -13.63 -13.14 6.44
N ALA A 44 -14.37 -13.44 7.51
CA ALA A 44 -15.52 -14.31 7.39
C ALA A 44 -16.50 -13.73 6.33
N PRO A 45 -17.11 -14.56 5.47
CA PRO A 45 -18.01 -14.07 4.44
C PRO A 45 -19.07 -13.13 5.01
N HIS A 46 -19.28 -11.98 4.37
CA HIS A 46 -20.26 -10.97 4.77
C HIS A 46 -20.07 -10.36 6.18
N SER A 47 -18.94 -10.59 6.86
CA SER A 47 -18.66 -9.99 8.18
C SER A 47 -18.37 -8.50 8.14
N ARG A 48 -18.08 -7.96 6.94
CA ARG A 48 -17.79 -6.54 6.68
C ARG A 48 -18.77 -6.00 5.62
N PRO A 49 -20.07 -5.91 5.93
CA PRO A 49 -21.10 -5.57 4.93
C PRO A 49 -20.97 -4.14 4.38
N TYR A 50 -20.27 -3.25 5.11
CA TYR A 50 -19.97 -1.90 4.67
C TYR A 50 -18.83 -1.84 3.66
N MET A 51 -18.03 -2.89 3.47
CA MET A 51 -16.85 -2.85 2.62
C MET A 51 -17.24 -2.85 1.14
N ALA A 52 -16.88 -1.78 0.43
CA ALA A 52 -17.15 -1.62 -0.99
C ALA A 52 -15.87 -1.79 -1.82
N SER A 53 -15.99 -2.49 -2.95
CA SER A 53 -14.94 -2.62 -3.97
C SER A 53 -15.21 -1.62 -5.09
N LEU A 54 -14.40 -0.57 -5.18
CA LEU A 54 -14.51 0.43 -6.24
C LEU A 54 -13.76 -0.07 -7.47
N GLN A 55 -14.47 -0.20 -8.59
CA GLN A 55 -13.95 -0.82 -9.80
C GLN A 55 -14.00 0.11 -11.00
N VAL A 56 -12.93 0.10 -11.79
CA VAL A 56 -12.86 0.78 -13.09
C VAL A 56 -12.62 -0.29 -14.15
N ARG A 57 -13.51 -0.35 -15.16
CA ARG A 57 -13.47 -1.38 -16.21
C ARG A 57 -13.41 -2.82 -15.65
N GLY A 58 -14.12 -3.07 -14.54
CA GLY A 58 -14.17 -4.38 -13.88
C GLY A 58 -12.93 -4.75 -13.05
N GLN A 59 -11.99 -3.81 -12.87
CA GLN A 59 -10.81 -4.02 -12.04
C GLN A 59 -10.92 -3.23 -10.74
N HIS A 60 -10.64 -3.87 -9.61
CA HIS A 60 -10.59 -3.20 -8.30
C HIS A 60 -9.43 -2.21 -8.26
N ILE A 61 -9.75 -0.95 -7.96
CA ILE A 61 -8.74 0.12 -7.86
C ILE A 61 -8.59 0.66 -6.43
N CYS A 62 -9.68 0.69 -5.67
CA CYS A 62 -9.71 1.24 -4.32
C CYS A 62 -10.81 0.57 -3.47
N GLY A 63 -10.63 0.60 -2.16
CA GLY A 63 -11.67 0.26 -1.20
C GLY A 63 -12.55 1.46 -0.84
N GLY A 64 -13.74 1.19 -0.31
CA GLY A 64 -14.62 2.19 0.27
C GLY A 64 -15.48 1.63 1.40
N ALA A 65 -16.21 2.51 2.09
CA ALA A 65 -17.16 2.15 3.15
C ALA A 65 -18.55 2.70 2.84
N LEU A 66 -19.57 1.84 2.80
CA LEU A 66 -20.97 2.24 2.70
C LEU A 66 -21.40 2.95 3.99
N VAL A 67 -21.64 4.26 3.90
CA VAL A 67 -22.05 5.11 5.05
C VAL A 67 -23.54 5.43 5.03
N ARG A 68 -24.18 5.30 3.86
CA ARG A 68 -25.63 5.39 3.63
C ARG A 68 -25.98 4.46 2.47
N GLU A 69 -27.26 4.13 2.31
CA GLU A 69 -27.79 3.29 1.23
C GLU A 69 -27.30 3.69 -0.17
N ASP A 70 -27.05 4.99 -0.39
CA ASP A 70 -26.64 5.60 -1.66
C ASP A 70 -25.27 6.30 -1.60
N PHE A 71 -24.54 6.23 -0.49
CA PHE A 71 -23.22 6.88 -0.34
C PHE A 71 -22.13 5.93 0.16
N VAL A 72 -21.04 5.88 -0.61
CA VAL A 72 -19.79 5.21 -0.24
C VAL A 72 -18.71 6.27 0.04
N LEU A 73 -18.13 6.22 1.23
CA LEU A 73 -16.96 7.01 1.61
C LEU A 73 -15.68 6.33 1.11
N THR A 74 -14.79 7.10 0.49
CA THR A 74 -13.50 6.63 -0.04
C THR A 74 -12.41 7.69 0.15
N ALA A 75 -11.16 7.34 -0.12
CA ALA A 75 -10.06 8.28 -0.09
C ALA A 75 -10.11 9.25 -1.28
N ALA A 76 -9.81 10.52 -1.04
CA ALA A 76 -9.83 11.56 -2.08
C ALA A 76 -8.78 11.37 -3.19
N HIS A 77 -7.73 10.59 -2.93
CA HIS A 77 -6.69 10.27 -3.92
C HIS A 77 -7.02 9.04 -4.78
N CYS A 78 -8.19 8.42 -4.58
CA CYS A 78 -8.62 7.33 -5.44
C CYS A 78 -9.07 7.89 -6.79
N ASP A 79 -8.38 7.48 -7.85
CA ASP A 79 -8.65 7.90 -9.24
C ASP A 79 -9.91 7.22 -9.80
N LEU A 80 -11.06 7.59 -9.27
CA LEU A 80 -12.36 7.18 -9.78
C LEU A 80 -12.76 8.09 -10.95
N PRO A 81 -13.30 7.53 -12.05
CA PRO A 81 -13.98 8.31 -13.07
C PRO A 81 -15.33 8.75 -12.50
N VAL A 82 -15.32 9.84 -11.72
CA VAL A 82 -16.54 10.53 -11.25
C VAL A 82 -17.09 11.46 -12.32
#